data_AF-A0AAW4S6F8-F1
#
_entry.id   AF-A0AAW4S6F8-F1
#
_cell.length_a   1.000
_cell.length_b   1.000
_cell.length_c   1.000
_cell.angle_alpha   90.00
_cell.angle_beta   90.00
_cell.angle_gamma   90.00
#
_symmetry.space_group_name_H-M   'P 1'
#
loop_
_entity.id
_entity.type
_entity.pdbx_description
1 polymer ?
#
loop_
_entity_poly.entity_id
_entity_poly.type
_entity_poly.pdbx_seq_one_letter_code
_entity_poly.pdbx_strand_id
1 'polypeptide(L)'
;MSLQETSTQSTAATDRDLIFVVIERHRELSAHYDAALSVSAKLNEGPEFDAADKISSQRDHALAKHANVLIRSTPTTIAGVIALTRYVGSLREWELPDDDSWYRVFLEGLADAIDGIAMARRFGQDGD
;
A
#
# COMPACT_ATOMS: atom_id res chain seq x y z
N MET A 1 43.33 -23.88 0.34
CA MET A 1 42.46 -23.84 1.54
C MET A 1 41.83 -22.44 1.52
N SER A 2 40.65 -22.21 0.94
CA SER A 2 39.29 -22.70 1.20
C SER A 2 38.66 -22.20 2.51
N LEU A 3 37.54 -21.48 2.29
CA LEU A 3 36.37 -21.22 3.13
C LEU A 3 36.51 -20.19 4.26
N GLN A 4 35.82 -19.07 4.10
CA GLN A 4 34.64 -18.61 4.88
C GLN A 4 34.40 -17.12 4.53
N GLU A 5 33.20 -16.59 4.33
CA GLU A 5 31.84 -17.12 4.38
C GLU A 5 30.95 -16.14 3.61
N THR A 6 30.07 -16.70 2.80
CA THR A 6 28.98 -16.04 2.11
C THR A 6 28.01 -15.40 3.10
N SER A 7 27.44 -14.26 2.69
CA SER A 7 26.07 -13.86 3.00
C SER A 7 25.76 -13.49 4.46
N THR A 8 26.15 -12.29 4.85
CA THR A 8 25.37 -11.46 5.81
C THR A 8 24.27 -10.67 5.09
N GLN A 9 23.67 -11.23 4.03
CA GLN A 9 22.35 -10.81 3.56
C GLN A 9 21.32 -11.67 4.30
N SER A 10 21.30 -11.58 5.64
CA SER A 10 20.54 -12.48 6.50
C SER A 10 19.59 -11.68 7.41
N THR A 11 18.30 -12.01 7.26
CA THR A 11 17.19 -11.88 8.23
C THR A 11 16.55 -10.52 8.53
N ALA A 12 17.15 -9.36 8.24
CA ALA A 12 16.50 -8.08 8.58
C ALA A 12 15.33 -7.68 7.65
N ALA A 13 15.35 -8.13 6.39
CA ALA A 13 14.33 -7.76 5.40
C ALA A 13 13.04 -8.59 5.50
N THR A 14 13.11 -9.81 6.03
CA THR A 14 11.97 -10.73 6.15
C THR A 14 11.07 -10.40 7.35
N ASP A 15 11.60 -9.66 8.34
CA ASP A 15 10.90 -9.29 9.57
C ASP A 15 10.22 -7.90 9.48
N ARG A 16 10.29 -7.25 8.31
CA ARG A 16 9.68 -5.94 8.09
C ARG A 16 8.24 -6.12 7.66
N ASP A 17 7.34 -5.47 8.38
CA ASP A 17 5.90 -5.44 8.09
C ASP A 17 5.64 -5.16 6.59
N LEU A 18 4.95 -6.08 5.92
CA LEU A 18 4.72 -5.99 4.46
C LEU A 18 3.90 -4.75 4.09
N ILE A 19 3.23 -4.12 5.05
CA ILE A 19 2.46 -2.91 4.81
C ILE A 19 3.29 -1.78 4.21
N PHE A 20 4.59 -1.69 4.52
CA PHE A 20 5.47 -0.67 3.93
C PHE A 20 5.59 -0.86 2.41
N VAL A 21 5.67 -2.10 1.94
CA VAL A 21 5.70 -2.42 0.50
C VAL A 21 4.37 -2.07 -0.17
N VAL A 22 3.26 -2.35 0.51
CA VAL A 22 1.92 -2.02 0.00
C VAL A 22 1.74 -0.50 -0.14
N ILE A 23 2.16 0.27 0.86
CA ILE A 23 2.14 1.74 0.85
C ILE A 23 3.01 2.30 -0.27
N GLU A 24 4.25 1.81 -0.41
CA GLU A 24 5.16 2.26 -1.46
C GLU A 24 4.59 2.01 -2.85
N ARG A 25 4.01 0.82 -3.06
CA ARG A 25 3.38 0.47 -4.33
C ARG A 25 2.17 1.34 -4.63
N HIS A 26 1.35 1.64 -3.63
CA HIS A 26 0.22 2.55 -3.80
C HIS A 26 0.68 3.95 -4.21
N ARG A 27 1.68 4.50 -3.51
CA ARG A 27 2.26 5.81 -3.82
C ARG A 27 2.84 5.87 -5.23
N GLU A 28 3.52 4.82 -5.67
CA GLU A 28 4.06 4.72 -7.03
C GLU A 28 2.93 4.76 -8.08
N LEU A 29 1.84 4.03 -7.85
CA LEU A 29 0.69 4.00 -8.75
C LEU A 29 -0.04 5.36 -8.79
N SER A 30 -0.23 6.01 -7.64
CA SER A 30 -0.77 7.37 -7.57
C SER A 30 0.04 8.34 -8.42
N ALA A 31 1.38 8.30 -8.30
CA ALA A 31 2.27 9.16 -9.07
C ALA A 31 2.22 8.87 -10.58
N HIS A 32 2.12 7.60 -10.97
CA HIS A 32 1.95 7.22 -12.37
C HIS A 32 0.63 7.70 -12.97
N TYR A 33 -0.44 7.65 -12.19
CA TYR A 33 -1.74 8.17 -12.61
C TYR A 33 -1.72 9.70 -12.75
N ASP A 34 -1.24 10.42 -11.72
CA ASP A 34 -1.09 11.88 -11.76
C ASP A 34 -0.23 12.33 -12.96
N ALA A 35 0.86 11.61 -13.26
CA ALA A 35 1.69 11.90 -14.42
C ALA A 35 0.96 11.68 -15.74
N ALA A 36 0.17 10.60 -15.86
CA ALA A 36 -0.62 10.32 -17.06
C ALA A 36 -1.72 11.37 -17.28
N LEU A 37 -2.44 11.76 -16.22
CA LEU A 37 -3.42 12.85 -16.27
C LEU A 37 -2.78 14.19 -16.66
N SER A 38 -1.58 14.49 -16.17
CA SER A 38 -0.87 15.72 -16.53
C SER A 38 -0.52 15.79 -18.02
N VAL A 39 -0.35 14.64 -18.68
CA VAL A 39 -0.10 14.58 -20.13
C VAL A 39 -1.39 14.83 -20.90
N SER A 40 -2.47 14.11 -20.58
CA SER A 40 -3.76 14.28 -21.29
C SER A 40 -4.30 15.71 -21.16
N ALA A 41 -4.15 16.33 -19.98
CA ALA A 41 -4.59 17.70 -19.72
C ALA A 41 -3.89 18.78 -20.60
N LYS A 42 -2.78 18.46 -21.26
CA LYS A 42 -2.05 19.40 -22.14
C LYS A 42 -2.38 19.23 -23.62
N LEU A 43 -3.14 18.20 -23.97
CA LEU A 43 -3.48 17.88 -25.35
C LEU A 43 -4.86 18.45 -25.67
N ASN A 44 -5.01 18.94 -26.90
CA ASN A 44 -6.34 19.26 -27.42
C ASN A 44 -7.07 17.95 -27.78
N GLU A 45 -8.40 17.97 -27.74
CA GLU A 45 -9.22 16.85 -28.19
C GLU A 45 -8.80 16.39 -29.59
N GLY A 46 -8.61 15.09 -29.73
CA GLY A 46 -8.05 14.47 -30.93
C GLY A 46 -7.38 13.12 -30.64
N PRO A 47 -6.83 12.46 -31.65
CA PRO A 47 -6.29 11.10 -31.52
C PRO A 47 -5.20 10.96 -30.45
N GLU A 48 -4.36 11.98 -30.27
CA GLU A 48 -3.32 12.01 -29.24
C GLU A 48 -3.90 12.12 -27.84
N PHE A 49 -4.98 12.91 -27.67
CA PHE A 49 -5.72 12.98 -26.41
C PHE A 49 -6.35 11.63 -26.09
N ASP A 50 -7.05 11.01 -27.05
CA ASP A 50 -7.69 9.71 -26.85
C ASP A 50 -6.67 8.62 -26.44
N ALA A 51 -5.49 8.66 -27.04
CA ALA A 51 -4.39 7.76 -26.69
C ALA A 51 -3.88 8.01 -25.25
N ALA A 52 -3.71 9.28 -24.87
CA ALA A 52 -3.29 9.66 -23.52
C ALA A 52 -4.35 9.34 -22.45
N ASP A 53 -5.63 9.58 -22.76
CA ASP A 53 -6.77 9.29 -21.89
C ASP A 53 -6.94 7.80 -21.63
N LYS A 54 -6.70 6.97 -22.67
CA LYS A 54 -6.65 5.52 -22.51
C LYS A 54 -5.54 5.08 -21.56
N ILE A 55 -4.39 5.76 -21.57
CA ILE A 55 -3.28 5.47 -20.65
C ILE A 55 -3.65 5.88 -19.22
N SER A 56 -4.19 7.08 -19.00
CA SER A 56 -4.63 7.50 -17.66
C SER A 56 -5.69 6.55 -17.11
N SER A 57 -6.68 6.15 -17.93
CA SER A 57 -7.70 5.16 -17.55
C SER A 57 -7.10 3.81 -17.13
N GLN A 58 -6.05 3.34 -17.81
CA GLN A 58 -5.36 2.10 -17.43
C GLN A 58 -4.60 2.23 -16.10
N ARG A 59 -4.01 3.41 -15.84
CA ARG A 59 -3.31 3.68 -14.58
C ARG A 59 -4.27 3.85 -13.42
N ASP A 60 -5.41 4.50 -13.66
CA ASP A 60 -6.52 4.62 -12.72
C ASP A 60 -7.00 3.23 -12.26
N HIS A 61 -7.29 2.33 -13.20
CA HIS A 61 -7.71 0.97 -12.86
C HIS A 61 -6.66 0.20 -12.04
N ALA A 62 -5.37 0.43 -12.32
CA ALA A 62 -4.29 -0.19 -11.54
C ALA A 62 -4.23 0.38 -10.12
N LEU A 63 -4.41 1.70 -9.98
CA LEU A 63 -4.49 2.38 -8.69
C LEU A 63 -5.71 1.90 -7.89
N ALA A 64 -6.91 1.91 -8.46
CA ALA A 64 -8.14 1.48 -7.80
C ALA A 64 -8.06 0.02 -7.29
N LYS A 65 -7.46 -0.88 -8.07
CA LYS A 65 -7.18 -2.26 -7.61
C LYS A 65 -6.25 -2.29 -6.42
N HIS A 66 -5.20 -1.48 -6.42
CA HIS A 66 -4.21 -1.49 -5.35
C HIS A 66 -4.67 -0.71 -4.12
N ALA A 67 -5.51 0.31 -4.26
CA ALA A 67 -6.23 0.96 -3.16
C ALA A 67 -7.08 -0.06 -2.38
N ASN A 68 -7.76 -0.97 -3.10
CA ASN A 68 -8.49 -2.07 -2.46
C ASN A 68 -7.60 -3.04 -1.67
N VAL A 69 -6.36 -3.28 -2.12
CA VAL A 69 -5.36 -4.07 -1.39
C VAL A 69 -4.88 -3.31 -0.17
N LEU A 70 -4.54 -2.03 -0.31
CA LEU A 70 -4.09 -1.17 0.78
C LEU A 70 -5.10 -1.14 1.94
N ILE A 71 -6.38 -0.89 1.64
CA ILE A 71 -7.44 -0.79 2.64
C ILE A 71 -7.68 -2.12 3.39
N ARG A 72 -7.43 -3.26 2.73
CA ARG A 72 -7.62 -4.60 3.31
C ARG A 72 -6.33 -5.19 3.89
N SER A 73 -5.23 -4.46 3.86
CA SER A 73 -3.96 -4.96 4.38
C SER A 73 -3.95 -4.95 5.90
N THR A 74 -3.40 -6.01 6.49
CA THR A 74 -3.33 -6.21 7.95
C THR A 74 -1.88 -6.05 8.40
N PRO A 75 -1.51 -4.91 9.00
CA PRO A 75 -0.17 -4.75 9.57
C PRO A 75 0.07 -5.75 10.69
N THR A 76 1.30 -6.25 10.79
CA THR A 76 1.71 -7.22 11.83
C THR A 76 2.50 -6.56 12.97
N THR A 77 2.74 -5.26 12.87
CA THR A 77 3.51 -4.48 13.86
C THR A 77 2.79 -3.18 14.21
N ILE A 78 3.02 -2.65 15.42
CA ILE A 78 2.49 -1.33 15.81
C ILE A 78 3.03 -0.22 14.90
N ALA A 79 4.28 -0.33 14.46
CA ALA A 79 4.86 0.61 13.49
C ALA A 79 4.11 0.58 12.16
N GLY A 80 3.74 -0.61 11.68
CA GLY A 80 2.93 -0.80 10.48
C GLY A 80 1.50 -0.26 10.62
N VAL A 81 0.85 -0.49 11.77
CA VAL A 81 -0.46 0.11 12.11
C VAL A 81 -0.39 1.64 12.00
N ILE A 82 0.59 2.25 12.67
CA ILE A 82 0.77 3.72 12.63
C ILE A 82 1.05 4.21 11.22
N ALA A 83 1.92 3.52 10.48
CA ALA A 83 2.26 3.90 9.11
C ALA A 83 1.03 3.85 8.18
N LEU A 84 0.24 2.77 8.28
CA LEU A 84 -0.96 2.60 7.48
C LEU A 84 -2.02 3.66 7.79
N THR A 85 -2.34 3.88 9.08
CA THR A 85 -3.33 4.89 9.48
C THR A 85 -2.93 6.29 9.01
N ARG A 86 -1.65 6.65 9.18
CA ARG A 86 -1.15 7.95 8.72
C ARG A 86 -1.20 8.08 7.21
N TYR A 87 -0.86 7.01 6.49
CA TYR A 87 -0.86 7.04 5.04
C TYR A 87 -2.29 7.18 4.49
N VAL A 88 -3.23 6.32 4.92
CA VAL A 88 -4.64 6.41 4.51
C VAL A 88 -5.25 7.76 4.86
N GLY A 89 -4.97 8.29 6.06
CA GLY A 89 -5.44 9.63 6.46
C GLY A 89 -4.83 10.79 5.67
N SER A 90 -3.79 10.55 4.87
CA SER A 90 -3.15 11.55 3.99
C SER A 90 -3.60 11.47 2.53
N LEU A 91 -4.33 10.41 2.16
CA LEU A 91 -4.77 10.18 0.78
C LEU A 91 -5.87 11.17 0.39
N ARG A 92 -5.88 11.53 -0.90
CA ARG A 92 -6.99 12.27 -1.51
C ARG A 92 -8.13 11.30 -1.82
N GLU A 93 -9.33 11.84 -2.05
CA GLU A 93 -10.52 11.03 -2.35
C GLU A 93 -10.32 10.10 -3.56
N TRP A 94 -9.74 10.60 -4.65
CA TRP A 94 -9.47 9.80 -5.86
C TRP A 94 -8.39 8.72 -5.68
N GLU A 95 -7.64 8.76 -4.57
CA GLU A 95 -6.63 7.74 -4.24
C GLU A 95 -7.21 6.60 -3.41
N LEU A 96 -8.47 6.68 -3.00
CA LEU A 96 -9.16 5.68 -2.20
C LEU A 96 -10.04 4.79 -3.09
N PRO A 97 -10.49 3.61 -2.60
CA PRO A 97 -11.44 2.81 -3.34
C PRO A 97 -12.75 3.58 -3.59
N ASP A 98 -13.32 3.40 -4.78
CA ASP A 98 -14.61 4.01 -5.18
C ASP A 98 -15.82 3.49 -4.38
N ASP A 99 -15.64 2.46 -3.55
CA ASP A 99 -16.71 1.87 -2.75
C ASP A 99 -16.92 2.66 -1.46
N ASP A 100 -18.12 3.21 -1.27
CA ASP A 100 -18.55 3.95 -0.07
C ASP A 100 -18.33 3.17 1.24
N SER A 101 -18.19 1.84 1.20
CA SER A 101 -17.99 1.02 2.40
C SER A 101 -16.53 0.83 2.83
N TRP A 102 -15.56 1.36 2.07
CA TRP A 102 -14.12 1.10 2.29
C TRP A 102 -13.66 1.42 3.71
N TYR A 103 -14.20 2.48 4.34
CA TYR A 103 -13.79 2.92 5.67
C TYR A 103 -14.14 1.89 6.76
N ARG A 104 -15.27 1.17 6.61
CA ARG A 104 -15.66 0.14 7.56
C ARG A 104 -14.67 -1.02 7.49
N VAL A 105 -14.38 -1.49 6.28
CA VAL A 105 -13.40 -2.56 6.03
C VAL A 105 -12.03 -2.19 6.59
N PHE A 106 -11.61 -0.94 6.38
CA PHE A 106 -10.35 -0.42 6.92
C PHE A 106 -10.31 -0.49 8.46
N LEU A 107 -11.33 0.04 9.13
CA LEU A 107 -11.37 0.15 10.58
C LEU A 107 -11.49 -1.22 11.27
N GLU A 108 -12.29 -2.13 10.69
CA GLU A 108 -12.41 -3.51 11.16
C GLU A 108 -11.05 -4.23 11.04
N GLY A 109 -10.41 -4.17 9.86
CA GLY A 109 -9.08 -4.77 9.67
C GLY A 109 -7.99 -4.18 10.56
N LEU A 110 -8.07 -2.88 10.87
CA LEU A 110 -7.15 -2.21 11.80
C LEU A 110 -7.34 -2.69 13.24
N ALA A 111 -8.59 -2.84 13.68
CA ALA A 111 -8.91 -3.38 15.01
C ALA A 111 -8.41 -4.82 15.16
N ASP A 112 -8.69 -5.67 14.18
CA ASP A 112 -8.22 -7.06 14.14
C ASP A 112 -6.69 -7.15 14.18
N ALA A 113 -6.00 -6.26 13.44
CA ALA A 113 -4.54 -6.18 13.47
C ALA A 113 -4.00 -5.84 14.87
N ILE A 114 -4.60 -4.85 15.55
CA ILE A 114 -4.19 -4.43 16.89
C ILE A 114 -4.40 -5.56 17.89
N ASP A 115 -5.55 -6.24 17.84
CA ASP A 115 -5.86 -7.36 18.72
C ASP A 115 -4.91 -8.55 18.48
N GLY A 116 -4.63 -8.87 17.21
CA GLY A 116 -3.65 -9.89 16.84
C GLY A 116 -2.25 -9.60 17.37
N ILE A 117 -1.78 -8.35 17.26
CA ILE A 117 -0.49 -7.92 17.79
C ILE A 117 -0.47 -8.01 19.33
N ALA A 118 -1.55 -7.57 19.99
CA ALA A 118 -1.66 -7.62 21.44
C ALA A 118 -1.62 -9.07 21.96
N MET A 119 -2.32 -9.99 21.30
CA MET A 119 -2.31 -11.42 21.63
C MET A 119 -0.92 -12.04 21.42
N ALA A 120 -0.26 -11.78 20.29
CA ALA A 120 1.08 -12.31 20.02
C ALA A 120 2.11 -11.88 21.08
N ARG A 121 2.03 -10.65 21.59
CA ARG A 121 2.92 -10.16 22.65
C ARG A 121 2.69 -10.86 23.99
N ARG A 122 1.45 -11.22 24.34
CA ARG A 122 1.14 -11.95 25.58
C ARG A 122 1.74 -13.36 25.57
N PHE A 123 1.54 -14.10 24.48
CA PHE A 123 2.11 -15.44 24.34
C PHE A 123 3.64 -15.46 24.28
N GLY A 124 4.28 -14.37 23.82
CA GLY A 124 5.73 -14.22 23.86
C GLY A 124 6.31 -13.87 25.23
N GLN A 125 5.50 -13.42 26.20
CA GLN A 125 5.95 -13.09 27.56
C GLN A 125 5.72 -14.22 28.58
N ASP A 126 4.78 -15.13 28.31
CA ASP A 126 4.43 -16.24 29.22
C ASP A 126 5.28 -17.52 28.99
N GLY A 127 6.26 -17.47 28.08
CA GLY A 127 7.06 -18.63 27.65
C GLY A 127 8.52 -18.65 28.12
N ASP A 128 8.96 -17.68 28.92
CA ASP A 128 10.32 -17.59 29.51
C ASP A 128 10.31 -17.84 31.03
#